data_AF-A0A1Q5L913-F1
#
_entry.id   AF-A0A1Q5L913-F1
#
_cell.length_a   1.000
_cell.length_b   1.000
_cell.length_c   1.000
_cell.angle_alpha   90.00
_cell.angle_beta   90.00
_cell.angle_gamma   90.00
#
_symmetry.space_group_name_H-M   'P 1'
#
loop_
_entity.id
_entity.type
_entity.pdbx_description
1 polymer ?
#
loop_
_entity_poly.entity_id
_entity_poly.type
_entity_poly.pdbx_seq_one_letter_code
_entity_poly.pdbx_strand_id
1 'polypeptide(L)'
;MEGGEGWQRIAFEEIAERLADPEFPCVFSRNAFRKRLLRFVFVADGGSEGIRVLAAALTEYVEQARAWDGRLDTAYPLVAVFSPDAVSADSVAGHHAFGWHVLQELHRVDPAPWPAEVASSPDSATWSMCFAGMPLFCNMSNPAHKIRRSRNLGSHFALVINPRERFDVFAGDTPSGRRVRSNIRNRIHRYDGIPHSPQLGSYGVGDLEWLQYGLTEENAERTDSCPFEPRDVFTPRTSSEDVQETQETQETQRTR
;
A
#
# COMPACT_ATOMS: atom_id res chain seq x y z
N MET A 1 -31.08 -15.52 6.30
CA MET A 1 -29.70 -14.98 6.41
C MET A 1 -28.79 -16.01 5.79
N GLU A 2 -28.55 -15.94 4.48
CA GLU A 2 -27.87 -17.02 3.73
C GLU A 2 -26.91 -16.48 2.65
N GLY A 3 -26.51 -15.21 2.73
CA GLY A 3 -25.71 -14.53 1.69
C GLY A 3 -24.25 -14.23 2.05
N GLY A 4 -23.79 -14.52 3.28
CA GLY A 4 -22.51 -14.01 3.79
C GLY A 4 -21.27 -14.89 3.57
N GLU A 5 -21.44 -16.20 3.37
CA GLU A 5 -20.31 -17.18 3.37
C GLU A 5 -19.81 -17.58 1.97
N GLY A 6 -20.48 -17.12 0.90
CA GLY A 6 -20.15 -17.55 -0.47
C GLY A 6 -19.08 -16.72 -1.16
N TRP A 7 -19.05 -15.41 -0.91
CA TRP A 7 -18.26 -14.48 -1.72
C TRP A 7 -16.76 -14.59 -1.45
N GLN A 8 -16.35 -14.92 -0.23
CA GLN A 8 -14.94 -15.11 0.13
C GLN A 8 -14.34 -16.28 -0.67
N ARG A 9 -15.11 -17.37 -0.81
CA ARG A 9 -14.71 -18.51 -1.63
C ARG A 9 -14.62 -18.12 -3.10
N ILE A 10 -15.63 -17.42 -3.64
CA ILE A 10 -15.62 -16.95 -5.03
C ILE A 10 -14.39 -16.08 -5.28
N ALA A 11 -14.14 -15.09 -4.43
CA ALA A 11 -12.99 -14.21 -4.55
C ALA A 11 -11.66 -14.98 -4.47
N PHE A 12 -11.54 -15.94 -3.55
CA PHE A 12 -10.36 -16.80 -3.47
C PHE A 12 -10.17 -17.62 -4.75
N GLU A 13 -11.23 -18.23 -5.28
CA GLU A 13 -11.20 -19.05 -6.50
C GLU A 13 -10.79 -18.21 -7.72
N GLU A 14 -11.33 -17.00 -7.87
CA GLU A 14 -10.95 -16.08 -8.96
C GLU A 14 -9.48 -15.65 -8.86
N ILE A 15 -9.01 -15.29 -7.66
CA ILE A 15 -7.60 -14.94 -7.42
C ILE A 15 -6.71 -16.15 -7.70
N ALA A 16 -7.12 -17.34 -7.25
CA ALA A 16 -6.40 -18.58 -7.49
C ALA A 16 -6.28 -18.92 -8.97
N GLU A 17 -7.37 -18.81 -9.74
CA GLU A 17 -7.39 -18.99 -11.19
C GLU A 17 -6.42 -18.00 -11.85
N ARG A 18 -6.50 -16.72 -11.46
CA ARG A 18 -5.63 -15.67 -11.99
C ARG A 18 -4.15 -15.93 -11.73
N LEU A 19 -3.79 -16.40 -10.54
CA LEU A 19 -2.41 -16.65 -10.15
C LEU A 19 -1.89 -18.02 -10.62
N ALA A 20 -2.78 -18.95 -10.95
CA ALA A 20 -2.42 -20.22 -11.59
C ALA A 20 -2.07 -20.04 -13.07
N ASP A 21 -2.66 -19.04 -13.74
CA ASP A 21 -2.40 -18.72 -15.15
C ASP A 21 -0.89 -18.52 -15.41
N PRO A 22 -0.27 -19.31 -16.31
CA PRO A 22 1.12 -19.14 -16.66
C PRO A 22 1.47 -17.78 -17.25
N GLU A 23 0.51 -17.11 -17.91
CA GLU A 23 0.70 -15.80 -18.52
C GLU A 23 0.58 -14.64 -17.52
N PHE A 24 -0.02 -14.84 -16.34
CA PHE A 24 -0.14 -13.77 -15.34
C PHE A 24 1.23 -13.17 -15.02
N PRO A 25 1.42 -11.84 -15.11
CA PRO A 25 2.73 -11.28 -15.39
C PRO A 25 3.68 -11.27 -14.20
N CYS A 26 3.15 -11.19 -12.97
CA CYS A 26 3.97 -11.17 -11.76
C CYS A 26 4.46 -12.58 -11.38
N VAL A 27 5.71 -12.89 -11.71
CA VAL A 27 6.35 -14.18 -11.37
C VAL A 27 6.41 -14.41 -9.86
N PHE A 28 6.51 -13.34 -9.05
CA PHE A 28 6.52 -13.44 -7.59
C PHE A 28 5.16 -13.85 -7.04
N SER A 29 4.07 -13.23 -7.48
CA SER A 29 2.71 -13.60 -7.04
C SER A 29 2.37 -15.04 -7.44
N ARG A 30 2.74 -15.47 -8.66
CA ARG A 30 2.58 -16.86 -9.09
C ARG A 30 3.37 -17.84 -8.22
N ASN A 31 4.62 -17.52 -7.90
CA ASN A 31 5.45 -18.34 -7.02
C ASN A 31 4.86 -18.41 -5.60
N ALA A 32 4.44 -17.27 -5.05
CA ALA A 32 3.83 -17.20 -3.72
C ALA A 32 2.55 -18.03 -3.66
N PHE A 33 1.68 -17.96 -4.67
CA PHE A 33 0.47 -18.78 -4.76
C PHE A 33 0.81 -20.28 -4.81
N ARG A 34 1.70 -20.69 -5.73
CA ARG A 34 2.15 -22.09 -5.85
C ARG A 34 2.74 -22.65 -4.56
N LYS A 35 3.48 -21.82 -3.80
CA LYS A 35 4.11 -22.19 -2.52
C LYS A 35 3.19 -21.99 -1.31
N ARG A 36 1.93 -21.59 -1.52
CA ARG A 36 0.95 -21.32 -0.44
C ARG A 36 1.45 -20.27 0.57
N LEU A 37 2.10 -19.23 0.05
CA LEU A 37 2.68 -18.12 0.82
C LEU A 37 1.75 -16.89 0.89
N LEU A 38 0.60 -16.91 0.23
CA LEU A 38 -0.35 -15.81 0.37
C LEU A 38 -1.03 -15.87 1.73
N ARG A 39 -1.19 -14.71 2.36
CA ARG A 39 -2.12 -14.49 3.46
C ARG A 39 -3.35 -13.77 2.92
N PHE A 40 -4.51 -14.10 3.45
CA PHE A 40 -5.77 -13.48 3.05
C PHE A 40 -6.46 -12.88 4.26
N VAL A 41 -7.05 -11.71 4.06
CA VAL A 41 -8.06 -11.14 4.95
C VAL A 41 -9.26 -10.74 4.10
N PHE A 42 -10.46 -11.15 4.53
CA PHE A 42 -11.70 -10.82 3.86
C PHE A 42 -12.44 -9.77 4.69
N VAL A 43 -12.71 -8.62 4.09
CA VAL A 43 -13.26 -7.45 4.76
C VAL A 43 -14.68 -7.21 4.25
N ALA A 44 -15.66 -7.22 5.17
CA ALA A 44 -17.08 -7.20 4.81
C ALA A 44 -17.59 -5.83 4.34
N ASP A 45 -16.98 -4.73 4.79
CA ASP A 45 -17.37 -3.36 4.45
C ASP A 45 -16.16 -2.40 4.44
N GLY A 46 -16.32 -1.20 3.88
CA GLY A 46 -15.30 -0.13 3.91
C GLY A 46 -15.47 0.88 5.06
N GLY A 47 -16.35 0.61 6.01
CA GLY A 47 -16.63 1.46 7.17
C GLY A 47 -15.73 1.13 8.35
N SER A 48 -16.02 1.72 9.52
CA SER A 48 -15.14 1.59 10.69
C SER A 48 -14.95 0.15 11.19
N GLU A 49 -15.93 -0.74 11.02
CA GLU A 49 -15.77 -2.15 11.43
C GLU A 49 -14.83 -2.88 10.47
N GLY A 50 -15.04 -2.74 9.15
CA GLY A 50 -14.11 -3.29 8.16
C GLY A 50 -12.68 -2.80 8.34
N ILE A 51 -12.50 -1.50 8.64
CA ILE A 51 -11.19 -0.93 8.96
C ILE A 51 -10.59 -1.54 10.23
N ARG A 52 -11.37 -1.75 11.31
CA ARG A 52 -10.89 -2.43 12.52
C ARG A 52 -10.39 -3.84 12.23
N VAL A 53 -11.15 -4.62 11.47
CA VAL A 53 -10.77 -5.98 11.06
C VAL A 53 -9.47 -5.96 10.25
N LEU A 54 -9.37 -5.06 9.27
CA LEU A 54 -8.17 -4.94 8.45
C LEU A 54 -6.95 -4.47 9.26
N ALA A 55 -7.13 -3.50 10.16
CA ALA A 55 -6.05 -3.01 11.03
C ALA A 55 -5.51 -4.10 11.96
N ALA A 56 -6.39 -4.93 12.54
CA ALA A 56 -5.98 -6.08 13.36
C ALA A 56 -5.18 -7.10 12.53
N ALA A 57 -5.71 -7.50 11.37
CA ALA A 57 -5.03 -8.44 10.47
C ALA A 57 -3.69 -7.89 9.97
N LEU A 58 -3.60 -6.58 9.70
CA LEU A 58 -2.39 -5.93 9.24
C LEU A 58 -1.34 -5.82 10.36
N THR A 59 -1.77 -5.64 11.61
CA THR A 59 -0.88 -5.68 12.79
C THR A 59 -0.23 -7.05 12.92
N GLU A 60 -1.03 -8.13 12.92
CA GLU A 60 -0.53 -9.51 12.98
C GLU A 60 0.40 -9.84 11.79
N TYR A 61 0.03 -9.39 10.59
CA TYR A 61 0.84 -9.56 9.40
C TYR A 61 2.20 -8.85 9.49
N VAL A 62 2.23 -7.60 9.98
CA VAL A 62 3.46 -6.84 10.17
C VAL A 62 4.37 -7.52 11.20
N GLU A 63 3.81 -8.00 12.32
CA GLU A 63 4.56 -8.78 13.31
C GLU A 63 5.20 -10.02 12.70
N GLN A 64 4.44 -10.80 11.92
CA GLN A 64 4.96 -11.96 11.19
C GLN A 64 6.05 -11.55 10.18
N ALA A 65 5.82 -10.45 9.45
CA ALA A 65 6.74 -9.97 8.42
C ALA A 65 8.08 -9.50 8.99
N ARG A 66 8.13 -9.00 10.23
CA ARG A 66 9.40 -8.61 10.88
C ARG A 66 10.35 -9.80 11.09
N ALA A 67 9.82 -11.02 11.19
CA ALA A 67 10.61 -12.25 11.36
C ALA A 67 11.17 -12.82 10.04
N TRP A 68 11.13 -12.06 8.94
CA TRP A 68 11.58 -12.53 7.63
C TRP A 68 13.09 -12.80 7.58
N ASP A 69 13.47 -13.95 7.04
CA ASP A 69 14.87 -14.43 6.95
C ASP A 69 15.61 -14.02 5.66
N GLY A 70 15.03 -13.11 4.87
CA GLY A 70 15.60 -12.63 3.61
C GLY A 70 15.33 -13.51 2.38
N ARG A 71 14.67 -14.67 2.53
CA ARG A 71 14.40 -15.59 1.42
C ARG A 71 13.06 -15.32 0.73
N LEU A 72 13.00 -15.56 -0.56
CA LEU A 72 11.74 -15.40 -1.32
C LEU A 72 10.64 -16.37 -0.85
N ASP A 73 11.04 -17.54 -0.35
CA ASP A 73 10.11 -18.61 0.06
C ASP A 73 9.47 -18.40 1.44
N THR A 74 9.85 -17.33 2.11
CA THR A 74 9.36 -16.88 3.41
C THR A 74 8.86 -15.42 3.31
N ALA A 75 8.83 -14.85 2.09
CA ALA A 75 8.24 -13.55 1.82
C ALA A 75 6.74 -13.74 1.53
N TYR A 76 5.91 -13.51 2.54
CA TYR A 76 4.46 -13.66 2.45
C TYR A 76 3.82 -12.35 2.00
N PRO A 77 3.07 -12.29 0.89
CA PRO A 77 2.17 -11.20 0.56
C PRO A 77 0.84 -11.33 1.33
N LEU A 78 0.26 -10.21 1.75
CA LEU A 78 -1.12 -10.15 2.24
C LEU A 78 -2.04 -9.70 1.11
N VAL A 79 -3.16 -10.39 0.94
CA VAL A 79 -4.23 -10.01 0.00
C VAL A 79 -5.47 -9.69 0.83
N ALA A 80 -5.78 -8.40 0.96
CA ALA A 80 -7.01 -7.93 1.57
C ALA A 80 -8.08 -7.79 0.51
N VAL A 81 -9.16 -8.56 0.62
CA VAL A 81 -10.25 -8.59 -0.37
C VAL A 81 -11.51 -8.06 0.28
N PHE A 82 -12.19 -7.16 -0.41
CA PHE A 82 -13.42 -6.53 0.07
C PHE A 82 -14.66 -7.21 -0.53
N SER A 83 -15.74 -7.24 0.26
CA SER A 83 -17.02 -7.73 -0.23
C SER A 83 -17.51 -6.88 -1.42
N PRO A 84 -18.39 -7.41 -2.28
CA PRO A 84 -18.96 -6.64 -3.38
C PRO A 84 -19.70 -5.40 -2.88
N ASP A 85 -20.40 -5.52 -1.74
CA ASP A 85 -21.20 -4.44 -1.15
C ASP A 85 -20.34 -3.37 -0.47
N ALA A 86 -19.07 -3.66 -0.17
CA ALA A 86 -18.14 -2.70 0.42
C ALA A 86 -17.78 -1.56 -0.55
N VAL A 87 -17.88 -1.80 -1.86
CA VAL A 87 -17.40 -0.86 -2.89
C VAL A 87 -18.55 -0.44 -3.80
N SER A 88 -19.02 0.80 -3.60
CA SER A 88 -20.02 1.41 -4.49
C SER A 88 -19.34 2.15 -5.65
N ALA A 89 -18.60 1.42 -6.50
CA ALA A 89 -17.94 1.98 -7.68
C ALA A 89 -17.96 1.02 -8.88
N ASP A 90 -18.13 1.56 -10.07
CA ASP A 90 -18.10 0.84 -11.36
C ASP A 90 -16.87 1.20 -12.23
N SER A 91 -16.15 2.25 -11.86
CA SER A 91 -14.99 2.79 -12.58
C SER A 91 -13.68 2.54 -11.85
N VAL A 92 -12.56 2.56 -12.60
CA VAL A 92 -11.21 2.46 -12.02
C VAL A 92 -10.96 3.59 -11.02
N ALA A 93 -11.36 4.82 -11.36
CA ALA A 93 -11.22 5.99 -10.49
C ALA A 93 -12.01 5.83 -9.17
N GLY A 94 -13.25 5.32 -9.23
CA GLY A 94 -14.04 5.07 -8.04
C GLY A 94 -13.44 3.99 -7.12
N HIS A 95 -12.90 2.91 -7.71
CA HIS A 95 -12.18 1.89 -6.95
C HIS A 95 -10.88 2.43 -6.33
N HIS A 96 -10.17 3.31 -7.03
CA HIS A 96 -9.00 3.99 -6.44
C HIS A 96 -9.39 4.90 -5.29
N ALA A 97 -10.48 5.67 -5.42
CA ALA A 97 -10.98 6.51 -4.33
C ALA A 97 -11.32 5.67 -3.09
N PHE A 98 -11.96 4.51 -3.29
CA PHE A 98 -12.20 3.53 -2.22
C PHE A 98 -10.90 3.02 -1.59
N GLY A 99 -9.93 2.60 -2.41
CA GLY A 99 -8.63 2.13 -1.92
C GLY A 99 -7.88 3.19 -1.11
N TRP A 100 -7.88 4.44 -1.57
CA TRP A 100 -7.26 5.56 -0.86
C TRP A 100 -7.98 5.89 0.44
N HIS A 101 -9.32 5.85 0.47
CA HIS A 101 -10.09 5.95 1.70
C HIS A 101 -9.67 4.89 2.72
N VAL A 102 -9.56 3.62 2.30
CA VAL A 102 -9.09 2.53 3.17
C VAL A 102 -7.68 2.80 3.71
N LEU A 103 -6.73 3.20 2.86
CA LEU A 103 -5.37 3.51 3.30
C LEU A 103 -5.33 4.71 4.27
N GLN A 104 -6.15 5.72 4.03
CA GLN A 104 -6.27 6.88 4.92
C GLN A 104 -6.84 6.48 6.28
N GLU A 105 -7.88 5.65 6.31
CA GLU A 105 -8.48 5.16 7.55
C GLU A 105 -7.51 4.27 8.34
N LEU A 106 -6.75 3.40 7.65
CA LEU A 106 -5.67 2.62 8.27
C LEU A 106 -4.62 3.54 8.90
N HIS A 107 -4.18 4.58 8.20
CA HIS A 107 -3.29 5.58 8.77
C HIS A 107 -3.90 6.27 9.99
N ARG A 108 -5.21 6.58 9.98
CA ARG A 108 -5.94 7.17 11.11
C ARG A 108 -6.08 6.25 12.32
N VAL A 109 -5.90 4.94 12.17
CA VAL A 109 -5.93 3.98 13.29
C VAL A 109 -4.59 3.27 13.51
N ASP A 110 -3.52 3.71 12.84
CA ASP A 110 -2.20 3.09 12.95
C ASP A 110 -1.75 3.10 14.43
N PRO A 111 -1.43 1.93 15.02
CA PRO A 111 -1.00 1.82 16.41
C PRO A 111 0.41 2.34 16.67
N ALA A 112 1.21 2.57 15.62
CA ALA A 112 2.59 3.03 15.73
C ALA A 112 2.76 4.46 15.18
N PRO A 113 3.80 5.19 15.64
CA PRO A 113 4.20 6.41 14.97
C PRO A 113 4.72 6.11 13.56
N TRP A 114 4.63 7.10 12.68
CA TRP A 114 5.27 7.03 11.36
C TRP A 114 6.79 6.87 11.51
N PRO A 115 7.45 5.93 10.79
CA PRO A 115 8.89 5.72 10.91
C PRO A 115 9.72 6.96 10.54
N ALA A 116 10.78 7.24 11.28
CA ALA A 116 11.59 8.46 11.10
C ALA A 116 12.39 8.45 9.77
N GLU A 117 12.71 7.27 9.27
CA GLU A 117 13.46 7.03 8.05
C GLU A 117 12.60 7.07 6.78
N VAL A 118 11.27 7.11 6.90
CA VAL A 118 10.32 7.20 5.78
C VAL A 118 9.75 8.61 5.72
N ALA A 119 9.82 9.24 4.55
CA ALA A 119 9.21 10.55 4.39
C ALA A 119 7.69 10.49 4.66
N SER A 120 7.15 11.47 5.37
CA SER A 120 5.72 11.55 5.68
C SER A 120 4.89 12.12 4.53
N SER A 121 5.47 13.00 3.70
CA SER A 121 4.80 13.58 2.54
C SER A 121 4.82 12.63 1.33
N PRO A 122 3.67 12.34 0.69
CA PRO A 122 3.60 11.50 -0.50
C PRO A 122 4.28 12.09 -1.75
N ASP A 123 4.64 13.38 -1.72
CA ASP A 123 5.40 14.02 -2.80
C ASP A 123 6.92 13.72 -2.71
N SER A 124 7.34 12.96 -1.70
CA SER A 124 8.73 12.53 -1.56
C SER A 124 8.97 11.17 -2.24
N ALA A 125 10.10 11.04 -2.95
CA ALA A 125 10.52 9.78 -3.57
C ALA A 125 10.83 8.66 -2.56
N THR A 126 10.98 8.99 -1.28
CA THR A 126 11.18 8.03 -0.17
C THR A 126 9.92 7.81 0.66
N TRP A 127 8.77 8.32 0.22
CA TRP A 127 7.50 8.02 0.87
C TRP A 127 7.01 6.63 0.52
N SER A 128 6.49 5.93 1.52
CA SER A 128 5.76 4.67 1.39
C SER A 128 4.64 4.68 2.42
N MET A 129 3.48 4.12 2.09
CA MET A 129 2.44 3.91 3.10
C MET A 129 3.00 3.09 4.26
N CYS A 130 2.86 3.58 5.48
CA CYS A 130 3.30 2.84 6.67
C CYS A 130 2.10 2.35 7.47
N PHE A 131 2.26 1.19 8.11
CA PHE A 131 1.35 0.71 9.14
C PHE A 131 2.11 -0.09 10.20
N ALA A 132 1.81 0.11 11.47
CA ALA A 132 2.50 -0.52 12.59
C ALA A 132 4.03 -0.37 12.51
N GLY A 133 4.48 0.80 12.03
CA GLY A 133 5.89 1.15 11.87
C GLY A 133 6.62 0.35 10.78
N MET A 134 5.91 -0.20 9.80
CA MET A 134 6.48 -0.91 8.65
C MET A 134 6.10 -0.17 7.36
N PRO A 135 7.05 0.15 6.46
CA PRO A 135 6.73 0.65 5.13
C PRO A 135 6.17 -0.49 4.26
N LEU A 136 5.07 -0.22 3.56
CA LEU A 136 4.26 -1.19 2.84
C LEU A 136 3.94 -0.69 1.43
N PHE A 137 4.17 -1.54 0.44
CA PHE A 137 3.66 -1.33 -0.92
C PHE A 137 2.25 -1.90 -1.05
N CYS A 138 1.28 -1.06 -1.45
CA CYS A 138 -0.14 -1.41 -1.50
C CYS A 138 -0.66 -1.37 -2.95
N ASN A 139 -0.72 -2.52 -3.62
CA ASN A 139 -1.24 -2.63 -4.97
C ASN A 139 -2.77 -2.77 -4.96
N MET A 140 -3.47 -1.80 -5.55
CA MET A 140 -4.92 -1.84 -5.79
C MET A 140 -5.24 -2.65 -7.04
N SER A 141 -6.03 -3.71 -6.88
CA SER A 141 -6.60 -4.48 -7.98
C SER A 141 -8.11 -4.38 -7.95
N ASN A 142 -8.76 -4.21 -9.11
CA ASN A 142 -10.20 -3.99 -9.17
C ASN A 142 -10.83 -4.52 -10.47
N PRO A 143 -12.14 -4.84 -10.45
CA PRO A 143 -12.85 -5.41 -11.59
C PRO A 143 -13.08 -4.43 -12.75
N ALA A 144 -12.94 -3.12 -12.53
CA ALA A 144 -13.16 -2.10 -13.55
C ALA A 144 -12.02 -2.05 -14.58
N HIS A 145 -10.84 -2.58 -14.26
CA HIS A 145 -9.75 -2.77 -15.23
C HIS A 145 -10.12 -3.82 -16.30
N LYS A 146 -10.11 -3.42 -17.57
CA LYS A 146 -10.41 -4.27 -18.74
C LYS A 146 -9.20 -4.44 -19.66
N ILE A 147 -8.47 -3.37 -19.90
CA ILE A 147 -7.21 -3.28 -20.66
C ILE A 147 -6.05 -3.70 -19.75
N ARG A 148 -5.93 -3.10 -18.56
CA ARG A 148 -4.91 -3.48 -17.57
C ARG A 148 -5.30 -4.73 -16.79
N ARG A 149 -5.42 -5.85 -17.50
CA ARG A 149 -5.81 -7.16 -16.94
C ARG A 149 -4.93 -7.57 -15.76
N SER A 150 -3.65 -7.16 -15.75
CA SER A 150 -2.70 -7.39 -14.66
C SER A 150 -3.07 -6.72 -13.33
N ARG A 151 -4.00 -5.76 -13.35
CA ARG A 151 -4.56 -5.04 -12.20
C ARG A 151 -5.98 -5.48 -11.87
N ASN A 152 -6.43 -6.60 -12.42
CA ASN A 152 -7.73 -7.21 -12.15
C ASN A 152 -7.52 -8.65 -11.67
N LEU A 153 -7.85 -8.91 -10.40
CA LEU A 153 -7.72 -10.25 -9.80
C LEU A 153 -9.02 -11.04 -9.75
N GLY A 154 -10.15 -10.47 -10.20
CA GLY A 154 -11.47 -11.06 -10.06
C GLY A 154 -12.57 -10.01 -10.04
N SER A 155 -13.76 -10.40 -9.58
CA SER A 155 -14.93 -9.54 -9.45
C SER A 155 -14.89 -8.62 -8.22
N HIS A 156 -13.84 -8.71 -7.40
CA HIS A 156 -13.70 -7.97 -6.15
C HIS A 156 -12.56 -6.94 -6.18
N PHE A 157 -12.70 -5.87 -5.39
CA PHE A 157 -11.58 -5.01 -5.05
C PHE A 157 -10.63 -5.73 -4.09
N ALA A 158 -9.32 -5.62 -4.35
CA ALA A 158 -8.29 -6.20 -3.51
C ALA A 158 -7.10 -5.26 -3.34
N LEU A 159 -6.54 -5.22 -2.13
CA LEU A 159 -5.21 -4.68 -1.86
C LEU A 159 -4.22 -5.84 -1.73
N VAL A 160 -3.19 -5.85 -2.58
CA VAL A 160 -2.05 -6.76 -2.42
C VAL A 160 -0.93 -5.99 -1.74
N ILE A 161 -0.68 -6.33 -0.48
CA ILE A 161 0.15 -5.60 0.46
C ILE A 161 1.43 -6.39 0.74
N ASN A 162 2.58 -5.73 0.61
CA ASN A 162 3.90 -6.35 0.84
C ASN A 162 4.79 -5.37 1.62
N PRO A 163 5.62 -5.84 2.58
CA PRO A 163 6.69 -5.03 3.15
C PRO A 163 7.57 -4.47 2.05
N ARG A 164 7.82 -3.16 2.09
CA ARG A 164 8.54 -2.47 1.03
C ARG A 164 9.94 -3.05 0.83
N GLU A 165 10.62 -3.40 1.91
CA GLU A 165 11.96 -4.01 1.91
C GLU A 165 12.06 -5.30 1.06
N ARG A 166 10.96 -6.04 0.81
CA ARG A 166 10.98 -7.20 -0.09
C ARG A 166 11.33 -6.81 -1.52
N PHE A 167 10.83 -5.65 -1.97
CA PHE A 167 11.15 -5.16 -3.31
C PHE A 167 12.58 -4.65 -3.37
N ASP A 168 13.16 -4.09 -2.31
CA ASP A 168 14.57 -3.66 -2.33
C ASP A 168 15.52 -4.85 -2.54
N VAL A 169 15.21 -5.97 -1.88
CA VAL A 169 16.01 -7.20 -2.00
C VAL A 169 15.87 -7.86 -3.38
N PHE A 170 14.64 -8.04 -3.88
CA PHE A 170 14.42 -8.84 -5.09
C PHE A 170 14.28 -8.04 -6.39
N ALA A 171 13.92 -6.77 -6.28
CA ALA A 171 13.57 -5.90 -7.38
C ALA A 171 14.10 -4.47 -7.20
N GLY A 172 15.12 -4.26 -6.34
CA GLY A 172 15.72 -2.95 -6.06
C GLY A 172 16.66 -2.47 -7.16
N ASP A 173 17.34 -1.34 -6.96
CA ASP A 173 18.20 -0.74 -7.99
C ASP A 173 19.58 -1.40 -8.15
N THR A 174 19.57 -2.72 -8.32
CA THR A 174 20.74 -3.54 -8.65
C THR A 174 20.61 -4.07 -10.09
N PRO A 175 21.71 -4.54 -10.72
CA PRO A 175 21.61 -5.17 -12.05
C PRO A 175 20.64 -6.35 -12.10
N SER A 176 20.58 -7.18 -11.05
CA SER A 176 19.61 -8.28 -10.94
C SER A 176 18.19 -7.76 -10.76
N GLY A 177 17.97 -6.81 -9.86
CA GLY A 177 16.66 -6.20 -9.62
C GLY A 177 16.11 -5.50 -10.88
N ARG A 178 16.95 -4.75 -11.61
CA ARG A 178 16.57 -4.15 -12.90
C ARG A 178 16.16 -5.19 -13.93
N ARG A 179 16.89 -6.32 -14.04
CA ARG A 179 16.50 -7.43 -14.93
C ARG A 179 15.15 -8.04 -14.54
N VAL A 180 14.91 -8.21 -13.24
CA VAL A 180 13.62 -8.69 -12.71
C VAL A 180 12.49 -7.72 -13.10
N ARG A 181 12.66 -6.41 -12.85
CA ARG A 181 11.67 -5.39 -13.23
C ARG A 181 11.41 -5.39 -14.73
N SER A 182 12.44 -5.41 -15.57
CA SER A 182 12.31 -5.49 -17.03
C SER A 182 11.57 -6.74 -17.49
N ASN A 183 11.87 -7.90 -16.90
CA ASN A 183 11.14 -9.13 -17.20
C ASN A 183 9.65 -9.02 -16.85
N ILE A 184 9.32 -8.52 -15.66
CA ILE A 184 7.93 -8.31 -15.24
C ILE A 184 7.22 -7.33 -16.18
N ARG A 185 7.84 -6.19 -16.52
CA ARG A 185 7.28 -5.19 -17.46
C ARG A 185 7.03 -5.78 -18.85
N ASN A 186 7.92 -6.63 -19.36
CA ASN A 186 7.72 -7.33 -20.63
C ASN A 186 6.57 -8.35 -20.57
N ARG A 187 6.37 -9.00 -19.42
CA ARG A 187 5.22 -9.88 -19.20
C ARG A 187 3.93 -9.09 -19.10
N ILE A 188 3.94 -7.95 -18.39
CA ILE A 188 2.81 -7.01 -18.35
C ILE A 188 2.42 -6.58 -19.76
N HIS A 189 3.39 -6.17 -20.59
CA HIS A 189 3.09 -5.76 -21.96
C HIS A 189 2.36 -6.85 -22.76
N ARG A 190 2.84 -8.10 -22.69
CA ARG A 190 2.19 -9.23 -23.36
C ARG A 190 0.82 -9.57 -22.75
N TYR A 191 0.71 -9.50 -21.43
CA TYR A 191 -0.51 -9.85 -20.71
C TYR A 191 -1.61 -8.79 -20.84
N ASP A 192 -1.28 -7.50 -20.83
CA ASP A 192 -2.27 -6.43 -20.94
C ASP A 192 -2.54 -6.05 -22.40
N GLY A 193 -1.64 -6.41 -23.34
CA GLY A 193 -1.72 -6.00 -24.74
C GLY A 193 -1.41 -4.52 -24.97
N ILE A 194 -0.97 -3.82 -23.93
CA ILE A 194 -0.54 -2.41 -23.95
C ILE A 194 0.79 -2.28 -23.19
N PRO A 195 1.59 -1.23 -23.45
CA PRO A 195 2.78 -0.97 -22.65
C PRO A 195 2.48 -0.88 -21.14
N HIS A 196 3.49 -1.20 -20.34
CA HIS A 196 3.41 -0.98 -18.90
C HIS A 196 3.20 0.52 -18.61
N SER A 197 2.47 0.82 -17.54
CA SER A 197 2.17 2.20 -17.13
C SER A 197 3.46 3.01 -16.91
N PRO A 198 3.49 4.29 -17.33
CA PRO A 198 4.64 5.18 -17.11
C PRO A 198 4.87 5.47 -15.62
N GLN A 199 3.86 5.28 -14.77
CA GLN A 199 3.98 5.45 -13.31
C GLN A 199 4.80 4.35 -12.63
N LEU A 200 5.03 3.21 -13.29
CA LEU A 200 5.81 2.12 -12.71
C LEU A 200 7.30 2.48 -12.66
N GLY A 201 7.70 3.18 -11.60
CA GLY A 201 9.04 3.71 -11.37
C GLY A 201 9.96 2.89 -10.47
N SER A 202 10.96 3.55 -9.90
CA SER A 202 11.91 3.06 -8.91
C SER A 202 11.90 3.98 -7.68
N TYR A 203 11.46 3.42 -6.54
CA TYR A 203 11.46 4.10 -5.25
C TYR A 203 12.84 4.65 -4.86
N GLY A 204 12.86 5.82 -4.22
CA GLY A 204 14.07 6.50 -3.76
C GLY A 204 14.91 7.13 -4.89
N VAL A 205 14.49 6.97 -6.16
CA VAL A 205 15.21 7.48 -7.34
C VAL A 205 14.31 8.43 -8.15
N GLY A 206 13.67 9.37 -7.45
CA GLY A 206 12.84 10.42 -8.05
C GLY A 206 11.39 10.04 -8.37
N ASP A 207 11.10 8.75 -8.57
CA ASP A 207 9.73 8.30 -8.81
C ASP A 207 8.88 8.27 -7.53
N LEU A 208 7.61 8.65 -7.64
CA LEU A 208 6.67 8.62 -6.52
C LEU A 208 6.02 7.24 -6.38
N GLU A 209 6.12 6.64 -5.20
CA GLU A 209 5.63 5.28 -4.97
C GLU A 209 4.10 5.17 -5.04
N TRP A 210 3.38 6.17 -4.54
CA TRP A 210 1.91 6.18 -4.50
C TRP A 210 1.28 6.11 -5.89
N LEU A 211 1.95 6.62 -6.93
CA LEU A 211 1.48 6.53 -8.32
C LEU A 211 1.39 5.08 -8.81
N GLN A 212 2.14 4.16 -8.18
CA GLN A 212 2.18 2.74 -8.50
C GLN A 212 1.08 1.94 -7.78
N TYR A 213 0.48 2.50 -6.72
CA TYR A 213 -0.51 1.82 -5.89
C TYR A 213 -1.81 1.60 -6.64
N GLY A 214 -2.30 2.59 -7.39
CA GLY A 214 -3.44 2.47 -8.30
C GLY A 214 -3.05 2.98 -9.68
N LEU A 215 -3.04 2.11 -10.70
CA LEU A 215 -2.69 2.49 -12.08
C LEU A 215 -3.97 2.85 -12.83
N THR A 216 -4.00 3.95 -13.57
CA THR A 216 -5.14 4.30 -14.43
C THR A 216 -5.30 3.30 -15.55
N GLU A 217 -6.49 3.20 -16.15
CA GLU A 217 -6.74 2.31 -17.28
C GLU A 217 -5.92 2.75 -18.51
N GLU A 218 -5.87 4.06 -18.74
CA GLU A 218 -5.14 4.70 -19.82
C GLU A 218 -3.63 4.57 -19.61
N ASN A 219 -2.89 4.48 -20.72
CA ASN A 219 -1.43 4.53 -20.71
C ASN A 219 -0.91 5.96 -20.85
N ALA A 220 -1.35 6.83 -19.95
CA ALA A 220 -1.02 8.25 -19.90
C ALA A 220 -0.20 8.59 -18.65
N GLU A 221 0.59 9.65 -18.73
CA GLU A 221 1.22 10.25 -17.56
C GLU A 221 0.16 10.82 -16.61
N ARG A 222 0.48 10.83 -15.32
CA ARG A 222 -0.40 11.29 -14.26
C ARG A 222 0.19 12.57 -13.69
N THR A 223 -0.67 13.56 -13.51
CA THR A 223 -0.33 14.89 -13.00
C THR A 223 -1.18 15.27 -11.80
N ASP A 224 -1.93 14.31 -11.25
CA ASP A 224 -2.73 14.49 -10.05
C ASP A 224 -1.86 14.38 -8.78
N SER A 225 -2.43 14.82 -7.67
CA SER A 225 -1.80 14.76 -6.35
C SER A 225 -2.26 13.54 -5.57
N CYS A 226 -1.42 13.05 -4.65
CA CYS A 226 -1.79 11.95 -3.80
C CYS A 226 -2.95 12.36 -2.87
N PRO A 227 -4.03 11.57 -2.77
CA PRO A 227 -5.14 11.85 -1.86
C PRO A 227 -4.82 11.50 -0.40
N PHE A 228 -3.63 10.98 -0.11
CA PHE A 228 -3.20 10.66 1.25
C PHE A 228 -2.81 11.93 2.00
N GLU A 229 -3.42 12.12 3.16
CA GLU A 229 -3.16 13.21 4.10
C GLU A 229 -2.32 12.66 5.27
N PRO A 230 -1.04 13.06 5.39
CA PRO A 230 -0.23 12.75 6.54
C PRO A 230 -0.88 13.33 7.80
N ARG A 231 -0.73 12.63 8.94
CA ARG A 231 -1.10 13.22 10.22
C ARG A 231 -0.08 14.31 10.50
N ASP A 232 -0.52 15.46 11.00
CA ASP A 232 0.42 16.47 11.50
C ASP A 232 1.36 15.78 12.48
N VAL A 233 2.64 15.75 12.12
CA VAL A 233 3.69 15.36 13.06
C VAL A 233 3.65 16.47 14.09
N PHE A 234 3.05 16.21 15.25
CA PHE A 234 2.96 17.19 16.33
C PHE A 234 4.38 17.64 16.65
N THR A 235 4.79 18.79 16.12
CA THR A 235 6.00 19.47 16.54
C THR A 235 5.71 19.86 17.98
N PRO A 236 6.44 19.33 18.98
CA PRO A 236 6.32 19.84 20.33
C PRO A 236 6.61 21.34 20.22
N ARG A 237 5.68 22.20 20.61
CA ARG A 237 6.02 23.61 20.83
C ARG A 237 7.13 23.57 21.86
N THR A 238 8.34 23.94 21.45
CA THR A 238 9.38 24.30 22.40
C THR A 238 8.86 25.51 23.15
N SER A 239 8.28 25.26 24.32
CA SER A 239 7.98 26.28 25.31
C SER A 239 9.31 26.77 25.86
N SER A 240 9.95 27.67 25.12
CA SER A 240 11.14 28.39 25.54
C SER A 240 11.00 29.87 25.18
N GLU A 241 9.86 30.47 25.54
CA GLU A 241 9.70 31.93 25.52
C GLU A 241 8.98 32.51 26.76
N ASP A 242 8.64 31.72 27.78
CA ASP A 242 8.02 32.23 29.03
C ASP A 242 8.98 32.28 30.24
N VAL A 243 10.31 32.39 29.99
CA VAL A 243 11.28 32.67 31.06
C VAL A 243 12.14 33.86 30.66
N GLN A 244 11.52 35.01 30.46
CA GLN A 244 12.27 36.28 30.46
C GLN A 244 11.53 37.48 31.06
N GLU A 245 10.30 37.32 31.55
CA GLU A 245 9.54 38.47 32.12
C GLU A 245 9.50 38.52 33.66
N THR A 246 10.25 37.67 34.38
CA THR A 246 10.28 37.68 35.86
C THR A 246 11.61 38.13 36.48
N GLN A 247 12.63 38.49 35.70
CA GLN A 247 13.91 38.99 36.23
C GLN A 247 14.09 40.51 36.16
N GLU A 248 13.34 41.25 35.34
CA GLU A 248 13.46 42.72 35.29
C GLU A 248 12.73 43.46 36.41
N THR A 249 11.86 42.81 37.20
CA THR A 249 11.14 43.47 38.29
C THR A 249 11.85 43.40 39.65
N GLN A 250 12.97 42.67 39.79
CA GLN A 250 13.71 42.57 41.05
C GLN A 250 14.99 43.41 41.12
N GLU A 251 15.49 43.95 40.00
CA GLU A 251 16.68 44.84 40.01
C GLU A 251 16.35 46.32 40.22
N THR A 252 15.11 46.76 40.01
CA THR A 252 14.71 48.17 40.18
C THR A 252 14.36 48.55 41.62
N GLN A 253 14.44 47.62 42.59
CA GLN A 253 14.23 47.91 44.02
C GLN A 253 15.51 47.84 44.87
N ARG A 254 16.69 47.64 44.26
CA ARG A 254 17.96 47.58 45.01
C ARG A 254 18.98 48.68 44.71
N THR A 255 18.58 49.68 43.94
CA THR A 255 19.40 50.89 43.72
C THR A 255 18.51 52.12 43.72
N ARG A 256 18.67 52.91 44.80
CA ARG A 256 18.64 54.38 44.86
C ARG A 256 17.67 55.15 43.97
#